data_AF-A0A1R2CI81-F1
#
_entry.id   AF-A0A1R2CI81-F1
#
_cell.length_a   1.000
_cell.length_b   1.000
_cell.length_c   1.000
_cell.angle_alpha   90.00
_cell.angle_beta   90.00
_cell.angle_gamma   90.00
#
_symmetry.space_group_name_H-M   'P 1'
#
loop_
_entity.id
_entity.type
_entity.pdbx_description
1 polymer ?
#
loop_
_entity_poly.entity_id
_entity_poly.type
_entity_poly.pdbx_seq_one_letter_code
_entity_poly.pdbx_strand_id
1 'polypeptide(L)'
;MNSSESVGSEFKSSLDLTKITIKIAPFDPDLDRAKYTAMKECITCNSALGKGGIKKHYCKFCYNAVCSACSPLTGPHPESGKEERICNPCYIDGLKLAVMDSGDEYVKFKLRAEIEEKEKEIAKRKQLALELEETQRIAQQEKAELDLKVTIKSKELDEKDLKVKNKVDEHKKMNEFLQEMVKKGKITEGDVSNPKYLAPAVSEKSSKCMKCTIV
;
A
#
# COMPACT_ATOMS: atom_id res chain seq x y z
N MET A 1 -1.21 8.30 -14.54
CA MET A 1 -2.09 9.48 -14.47
C MET A 1 -1.91 10.09 -13.10
N ASN A 2 -1.41 11.33 -13.02
CA ASN A 2 -0.97 11.96 -11.77
C ASN A 2 -2.17 12.39 -10.92
N SER A 3 -2.56 11.57 -9.95
CA SER A 3 -3.65 11.86 -8.99
C SER A 3 -3.37 13.07 -8.09
N SER A 4 -2.14 13.59 -8.08
CA SER A 4 -1.73 14.72 -7.24
C SER A 4 -2.19 16.09 -7.79
N GLU A 5 -2.56 16.20 -9.07
CA GLU A 5 -2.93 17.50 -9.68
C GLU A 5 -4.42 17.87 -9.48
N SER A 6 -5.32 16.91 -9.27
CA SER A 6 -6.76 17.20 -9.14
C SER A 6 -7.14 17.87 -7.82
N VAL A 7 -6.48 17.51 -6.72
CA VAL A 7 -6.80 17.98 -5.36
C VAL A 7 -6.48 19.48 -5.16
N GLY A 8 -5.60 20.04 -5.98
CA GLY A 8 -5.27 21.47 -5.94
C GLY A 8 -6.35 22.39 -6.51
N SER A 9 -7.24 21.86 -7.36
CA SER A 9 -8.26 22.66 -8.06
C SER A 9 -9.52 22.92 -7.22
N GLU A 10 -9.98 21.93 -6.43
CA GLU A 10 -11.19 22.05 -5.61
C GLU A 10 -10.99 22.96 -4.39
N PHE A 11 -9.78 23.02 -3.82
CA PHE A 11 -9.53 23.86 -2.65
C PHE A 11 -9.46 25.35 -3.00
N LYS A 12 -9.01 25.70 -4.22
CA LYS A 12 -8.98 27.09 -4.70
C LYS A 12 -10.39 27.68 -4.86
N SER A 13 -11.41 26.87 -5.08
CA SER A 13 -12.81 27.35 -5.17
C SER A 13 -13.49 27.55 -3.81
N SER A 14 -12.94 27.01 -2.72
CA SER A 14 -13.58 27.07 -1.39
C SER A 14 -13.11 28.25 -0.53
N LEU A 15 -11.93 28.81 -0.81
CA LEU A 15 -11.45 30.00 -0.09
C LEU A 15 -11.87 31.25 -0.86
N ASP A 16 -13.15 31.59 -0.73
CA ASP A 16 -13.62 32.92 -1.05
C ASP A 16 -12.99 33.91 -0.05
N LEU A 17 -11.76 34.35 -0.36
CA LEU A 17 -10.96 35.28 0.45
C LEU A 17 -11.70 36.61 0.69
N THR A 18 -12.77 36.87 -0.06
CA THR A 18 -13.64 38.03 0.15
C THR A 18 -14.52 37.92 1.41
N LYS A 19 -14.58 36.76 2.07
CA LYS A 19 -15.39 36.49 3.27
C LYS A 19 -14.59 35.96 4.46
N ILE A 20 -13.38 36.47 4.67
CA ILE A 20 -12.67 36.18 5.94
C ILE A 20 -13.37 36.94 7.06
N THR A 21 -14.23 36.24 7.81
CA THR A 21 -14.80 36.77 9.05
C THR A 21 -13.71 36.74 10.13
N ILE A 22 -13.31 37.93 10.58
CA ILE A 22 -12.30 38.06 11.63
C ILE A 22 -12.91 37.55 12.94
N LYS A 23 -12.42 36.40 13.41
CA LYS A 23 -12.76 35.90 14.74
C LYS A 23 -11.85 36.56 15.75
N ILE A 24 -12.43 37.34 16.63
CA ILE A 24 -11.71 37.93 17.75
C ILE A 24 -12.02 37.09 18.98
N ALA A 25 -10.99 36.83 19.78
CA ALA A 25 -11.10 36.02 20.98
C ALA A 25 -12.28 36.50 21.85
N PRO A 26 -13.02 35.57 22.48
CA PRO A 26 -14.12 35.91 23.36
C PRO A 26 -13.64 36.83 24.48
N PHE A 27 -14.53 37.74 24.87
CA PHE A 27 -14.28 38.74 25.89
C PHE A 27 -14.01 38.06 27.25
N ASP A 28 -13.01 38.57 27.98
CA ASP A 28 -12.82 38.20 29.38
C ASP A 28 -13.91 38.88 30.22
N PRO A 29 -14.87 38.13 30.81
CA PRO A 29 -15.98 38.71 31.56
C PRO A 29 -15.52 39.52 32.78
N ASP A 30 -14.31 39.29 33.27
CA ASP A 30 -13.75 39.96 34.44
C ASP A 30 -13.03 41.28 34.09
N LEU A 31 -13.05 41.70 32.84
CA LEU A 31 -12.41 42.94 32.40
C LEU A 31 -13.16 44.17 32.96
N ASP A 32 -12.56 44.82 33.97
CA ASP A 32 -13.13 46.01 34.61
C ASP A 32 -13.22 47.21 33.65
N ARG A 33 -14.41 47.40 33.06
CA ARG A 33 -14.73 48.50 32.14
C ARG A 33 -14.48 49.88 32.75
N ALA A 34 -14.56 50.03 34.08
CA ALA A 34 -14.35 51.31 34.75
C ALA A 34 -12.90 51.79 34.60
N LYS A 35 -11.93 50.87 34.68
CA LYS A 35 -10.49 51.16 34.57
C LYS A 35 -10.12 51.85 33.26
N TYR A 36 -10.77 51.50 32.16
CA TYR A 36 -10.44 52.02 30.83
C TYR A 36 -10.95 53.44 30.58
N THR A 37 -12.04 53.83 31.24
CA THR A 37 -12.57 55.20 31.13
C THR A 37 -11.61 56.25 31.68
N ALA A 38 -10.73 55.87 32.61
CA ALA A 38 -9.73 56.75 33.22
C ALA A 38 -8.47 56.97 32.37
N MET A 39 -8.22 56.16 31.33
CA MET A 39 -7.01 56.28 30.50
C MET A 39 -6.97 57.62 29.74
N LYS A 40 -5.84 58.33 29.84
CA LYS A 40 -5.62 59.64 29.19
C LYS A 40 -4.71 59.58 27.98
N GLU A 41 -4.22 58.39 27.63
CA GLU A 41 -3.27 58.16 26.54
C GLU A 41 -3.77 57.01 25.66
N CYS A 42 -3.39 57.04 24.38
CA CYS A 42 -3.69 55.95 23.47
C CYS A 42 -2.83 54.74 23.79
N ILE A 43 -3.43 53.57 24.02
CA ILE A 43 -2.66 52.34 24.32
C ILE A 43 -1.71 51.90 23.19
N THR A 44 -1.95 52.37 21.95
CA THR A 44 -1.19 51.94 20.77
C THR A 44 -0.03 52.87 20.44
N CYS A 45 -0.23 54.20 20.53
CA CYS A 45 0.80 55.18 20.17
C CYS A 45 1.17 56.15 21.30
N ASN A 46 0.60 55.99 22.49
CA ASN A 46 0.84 56.82 23.69
C ASN A 46 0.54 58.32 23.52
N SER A 47 -0.19 58.73 22.47
CA SER A 47 -0.63 60.11 22.30
C SER A 47 -1.62 60.50 23.40
N ALA A 48 -1.47 61.71 23.97
CA ALA A 48 -2.45 62.25 24.91
C ALA A 48 -3.84 62.40 24.28
N LEU A 49 -4.86 61.88 24.95
CA LEU A 49 -6.26 61.89 24.52
C LEU A 49 -7.06 62.90 25.34
N GLY A 50 -8.00 63.61 24.69
CA GLY A 50 -8.91 64.55 25.35
C GLY A 50 -8.31 65.93 25.68
N LYS A 51 -6.98 66.07 25.74
CA LYS A 51 -6.28 67.37 25.85
C LYS A 51 -5.54 67.64 24.55
N GLY A 52 -5.82 68.76 23.88
CA GLY A 52 -5.15 69.12 22.62
C GLY A 52 -5.85 68.66 21.32
N GLY A 53 -7.15 68.35 21.37
CA GLY A 53 -7.98 68.13 20.17
C GLY A 53 -8.06 66.70 19.65
N ILE A 54 -7.21 65.77 20.12
CA ILE A 54 -7.34 64.35 19.76
C ILE A 54 -8.53 63.74 20.51
N LYS A 55 -9.57 63.38 19.76
CA LYS A 55 -10.78 62.74 20.31
C LYS A 55 -10.43 61.35 20.87
N LYS A 56 -10.89 61.10 22.08
CA LYS A 56 -10.79 59.79 22.73
C LYS A 56 -11.80 58.82 22.13
N HIS A 57 -11.33 57.66 21.67
CA HIS A 57 -12.16 56.52 21.26
C HIS A 57 -11.85 55.31 22.15
N TYR A 58 -12.73 54.30 22.09
CA TYR A 58 -12.53 53.02 22.78
C TYR A 58 -12.62 51.90 21.75
N CYS A 59 -11.67 50.98 21.81
CA CYS A 59 -11.79 49.70 21.10
C CYS A 59 -12.89 48.89 21.78
N LYS A 60 -13.86 48.38 21.04
CA LYS A 60 -14.95 47.57 21.63
C LYS A 60 -14.53 46.14 22.00
N PHE A 61 -13.33 45.74 21.61
CA PHE A 61 -12.80 44.39 21.84
C PHE A 61 -11.89 44.34 23.07
N CYS A 62 -10.92 45.25 23.19
CA CYS A 62 -10.03 45.31 24.37
C CYS A 62 -10.38 46.43 25.36
N TYR A 63 -11.40 47.24 25.07
CA TYR A 63 -11.88 48.37 25.88
C TYR A 63 -10.88 49.50 26.16
N ASN A 64 -9.61 49.36 25.72
CA ASN A 64 -8.60 50.38 25.87
C ASN A 64 -8.91 51.67 25.11
N ALA A 65 -8.42 52.79 25.66
CA ALA A 65 -8.50 54.09 25.02
C ALA A 65 -7.54 54.17 23.82
N VAL A 66 -8.07 54.65 22.69
CA VAL A 66 -7.33 54.77 21.43
C VAL A 66 -7.66 56.09 20.72
N CYS A 67 -6.73 56.59 19.92
CA CYS A 67 -7.00 57.70 19.00
C CYS A 67 -7.67 57.19 17.71
N SER A 68 -8.17 58.11 16.89
CA SER A 68 -8.79 57.78 15.59
C SER A 68 -7.82 57.08 14.64
N ALA A 69 -6.54 57.49 14.63
CA ALA A 69 -5.50 56.90 13.78
C ALA A 69 -5.14 55.45 14.13
N CYS A 70 -5.23 55.08 15.42
CA CYS A 70 -4.98 53.71 15.89
C CYS A 70 -6.24 52.82 15.89
N SER A 71 -7.40 53.38 15.53
CA SER A 71 -8.67 52.65 15.39
C SER A 71 -9.47 53.08 14.16
N PRO A 72 -8.88 53.10 12.96
CA PRO A 72 -9.59 53.55 11.76
C PRO A 72 -10.64 52.54 11.28
N LEU A 73 -10.55 51.28 11.72
CA LEU A 73 -11.38 50.18 11.24
C LEU A 73 -12.58 49.90 12.16
N THR A 74 -13.59 49.24 11.58
CA THR A 74 -14.65 48.54 12.30
C THR A 74 -14.55 47.06 12.00
N GLY A 75 -15.09 46.23 12.89
CA GLY A 75 -15.27 44.81 12.64
C GLY A 75 -16.45 44.25 13.42
N PRO A 76 -16.93 43.04 13.07
CA PRO A 76 -18.05 42.41 13.74
C PRO A 76 -17.68 42.01 15.18
N HIS A 77 -18.42 42.50 16.16
CA HIS A 77 -18.22 42.13 17.56
C HIS A 77 -18.64 40.66 17.80
N PRO A 78 -17.87 39.82 18.51
CA PRO A 78 -18.15 38.40 18.66
C PRO A 78 -19.50 38.12 19.35
N GLU A 79 -19.90 38.96 20.29
CA GLU A 79 -21.17 38.79 21.03
C GLU A 79 -22.37 39.43 20.32
N SER A 80 -22.20 40.63 19.77
CA SER A 80 -23.33 41.43 19.24
C SER A 80 -23.54 41.22 17.74
N GLY A 81 -22.53 40.73 17.03
CA GLY A 81 -22.50 40.60 15.57
C GLY A 81 -22.51 41.95 14.82
N LYS A 82 -22.49 43.08 15.54
CA LYS A 82 -22.55 44.42 14.93
C LYS A 82 -21.16 44.92 14.59
N GLU A 83 -21.08 45.73 13.54
CA GLU A 83 -19.87 46.46 13.17
C GLU A 83 -19.53 47.49 14.25
N GLU A 84 -18.46 47.21 14.99
CA GLU A 84 -18.00 48.00 16.12
C GLU A 84 -16.54 48.42 15.94
N ARG A 85 -16.17 49.56 16.53
CA ARG A 85 -14.82 50.12 16.38
C ARG A 85 -13.76 49.20 16.99
N ILE A 86 -12.72 48.92 16.22
CA ILE A 86 -11.60 48.07 16.61
C ILE A 86 -10.27 48.82 16.52
N CYS A 87 -9.35 48.57 17.45
CA CYS A 87 -7.99 49.08 17.35
C CYS A 87 -7.12 48.18 16.46
N ASN A 88 -6.07 48.74 15.87
CA ASN A 88 -5.18 47.99 14.98
C ASN A 88 -4.60 46.71 15.62
N PRO A 89 -4.13 46.70 16.89
CA PRO A 89 -3.67 45.47 17.54
C PRO A 89 -4.74 44.37 17.56
N CYS A 90 -5.95 44.67 18.04
CA CYS A 90 -7.03 43.68 18.08
C CYS A 90 -7.44 43.18 16.69
N TYR A 91 -7.41 44.07 15.68
CA TYR A 91 -7.72 43.69 14.30
C TYR A 91 -6.67 42.73 13.73
N ILE A 92 -5.38 43.05 13.91
CA ILE A 92 -4.27 42.22 13.45
C ILE A 92 -4.30 40.85 14.14
N ASP A 93 -4.53 40.82 15.46
CA ASP A 93 -4.55 39.55 16.19
C ASP A 93 -5.76 38.69 15.81
N GLY A 94 -6.94 39.30 15.62
CA GLY A 94 -8.10 38.60 15.06
C GLY A 94 -7.83 38.07 13.65
N LEU A 95 -7.12 38.83 12.81
CA LEU A 95 -6.74 38.39 11.46
C LEU A 95 -5.77 37.20 11.51
N LYS A 96 -4.77 37.24 12.39
CA LYS A 96 -3.85 36.10 12.62
C LYS A 96 -4.63 34.85 13.02
N LEU A 97 -5.55 34.97 13.97
CA LEU A 97 -6.39 33.85 14.40
C LEU A 97 -7.23 33.29 13.25
N ALA A 98 -7.86 34.16 12.46
CA ALA A 98 -8.65 33.73 11.30
C ALA A 98 -7.80 33.02 10.24
N VAL A 99 -6.59 33.52 9.97
CA VAL A 99 -5.63 32.89 9.05
C VAL A 99 -5.17 31.54 9.58
N MET A 100 -4.83 31.44 10.88
CA MET A 100 -4.43 30.18 11.51
C MET A 100 -5.55 29.14 11.46
N ASP A 101 -6.79 29.50 11.83
CA ASP A 101 -7.96 28.62 11.73
C ASP A 101 -8.14 28.08 10.31
N SER A 102 -8.02 28.95 9.30
CA SER A 102 -8.15 28.54 7.89
C SER A 102 -7.01 27.61 7.43
N GLY A 103 -5.80 27.86 7.94
CA GLY A 103 -4.62 27.04 7.69
C GLY A 103 -4.75 25.65 8.33
N ASP A 104 -5.20 25.59 9.57
CA ASP A 104 -5.40 24.34 10.31
C ASP A 104 -6.44 23.44 9.64
N GLU A 105 -7.56 24.01 9.18
CA GLU A 105 -8.58 23.24 8.44
C GLU A 105 -8.04 22.73 7.09
N TYR A 106 -7.24 23.54 6.38
CA TYR A 106 -6.58 23.08 5.16
C TYR A 106 -5.62 21.91 5.42
N VAL A 107 -4.77 22.04 6.45
CA VAL A 107 -3.81 21.01 6.84
C VAL A 107 -4.54 19.73 7.24
N LYS A 108 -5.60 19.82 8.05
CA LYS A 108 -6.43 18.65 8.42
C LYS A 108 -7.05 17.98 7.19
N PHE A 109 -7.59 18.75 6.26
CA PHE A 109 -8.16 18.22 5.02
C PHE A 109 -7.11 17.48 4.19
N LYS A 110 -5.95 18.10 3.97
CA LYS A 110 -4.83 17.49 3.24
C LYS A 110 -4.36 16.20 3.90
N LEU A 111 -4.21 16.22 5.22
CA LEU A 111 -3.78 15.05 5.99
C LEU A 111 -4.78 13.90 5.91
N ARG A 112 -6.09 14.19 5.98
CA ARG A 112 -7.14 13.15 5.81
C ARG A 112 -7.10 12.52 4.42
N ALA A 113 -6.95 13.33 3.37
CA ALA A 113 -6.84 12.83 2.00
C ALA A 113 -5.62 11.93 1.81
N GLU A 114 -4.48 12.30 2.39
CA GLU A 114 -3.26 11.50 2.35
C GLU A 114 -3.40 10.17 3.12
N ILE A 115 -4.04 10.21 4.30
CA ILE A 115 -4.34 9.00 5.08
C ILE A 115 -5.23 8.04 4.27
N GLU A 116 -6.30 8.55 3.64
CA GLU A 116 -7.21 7.72 2.84
C GLU A 116 -6.49 7.07 1.64
N GLU A 117 -5.62 7.80 0.97
CA GLU A 117 -4.80 7.25 -0.12
C GLU A 117 -3.86 6.14 0.38
N LYS A 118 -3.22 6.34 1.54
CA LYS A 118 -2.35 5.34 2.16
C LYS A 118 -3.11 4.11 2.62
N GLU A 119 -4.32 4.26 3.14
CA GLU A 119 -5.18 3.13 3.51
C GLU A 119 -5.56 2.29 2.27
N LYS A 120 -5.86 2.94 1.14
CA LYS A 120 -6.10 2.24 -0.14
C LYS A 120 -4.85 1.51 -0.63
N GLU A 121 -3.67 2.11 -0.50
CA GLU A 121 -2.39 1.47 -0.84
C GLU A 121 -2.13 0.23 0.04
N ILE A 122 -2.36 0.34 1.34
CA ILE A 122 -2.22 -0.78 2.30
C ILE A 122 -3.20 -1.90 1.97
N ALA A 123 -4.46 -1.57 1.64
CA ALA A 123 -5.47 -2.56 1.25
C ALA A 123 -5.04 -3.35 0.00
N LYS A 124 -4.53 -2.66 -1.03
CA LYS A 124 -4.00 -3.31 -2.23
C LYS A 124 -2.82 -4.23 -1.93
N ARG A 125 -1.89 -3.80 -1.08
CA ARG A 125 -0.75 -4.63 -0.66
C ARG A 125 -1.19 -5.89 0.09
N LYS A 126 -2.22 -5.79 0.93
CA LYS A 126 -2.81 -6.93 1.63
C LYS A 126 -3.45 -7.93 0.66
N GLN A 127 -4.20 -7.44 -0.33
CA GLN A 127 -4.79 -8.31 -1.36
C GLN A 127 -3.70 -9.05 -2.15
N LEU A 128 -2.68 -8.33 -2.62
CA LEU A 128 -1.56 -8.93 -3.35
C LEU A 128 -0.79 -9.96 -2.50
N ALA A 129 -0.63 -9.72 -1.20
CA ALA A 129 0.00 -10.68 -0.31
C ALA A 129 -0.78 -12.00 -0.19
N LEU A 130 -2.12 -11.93 -0.13
CA LEU A 130 -2.98 -13.11 -0.12
C LEU A 130 -2.91 -13.89 -1.44
N GLU A 131 -2.92 -13.18 -2.58
CA GLU A 131 -2.77 -13.80 -3.90
C GLU A 131 -1.41 -14.51 -4.05
N LEU A 132 -0.33 -13.90 -3.52
CA LEU A 132 1.00 -14.51 -3.51
C LEU A 132 1.05 -15.76 -2.63
N GLU A 133 0.43 -15.75 -1.46
CA GLU A 133 0.35 -16.91 -0.58
C GLU A 133 -0.42 -18.07 -1.24
N GLU A 134 -1.55 -17.77 -1.89
CA GLU A 134 -2.31 -18.77 -2.64
C GLU A 134 -1.50 -19.35 -3.80
N THR A 135 -0.82 -18.50 -4.57
CA THR A 135 0.05 -18.92 -5.67
C THR A 135 1.18 -19.82 -5.18
N GLN A 136 1.81 -19.48 -4.04
CA GLN A 136 2.84 -20.30 -3.43
C GLN A 136 2.31 -21.66 -2.97
N ARG A 137 1.09 -21.69 -2.40
CA ARG A 137 0.45 -22.94 -1.98
C ARG A 137 0.18 -23.85 -3.18
N ILE A 138 -0.32 -23.31 -4.29
CA ILE A 138 -0.56 -24.08 -5.52
C ILE A 138 0.77 -24.63 -6.06
N ALA A 139 1.79 -23.79 -6.17
CA ALA A 139 3.11 -24.21 -6.65
C ALA A 139 3.73 -25.32 -5.76
N GLN A 140 3.53 -25.25 -4.44
CA GLN A 140 3.97 -26.30 -3.52
C GLN A 140 3.21 -27.61 -3.72
N GLN A 141 1.90 -27.56 -3.97
CA GLN A 141 1.08 -28.74 -4.27
C GLN A 141 1.49 -29.39 -5.59
N GLU A 142 1.66 -28.59 -6.65
CA GLU A 142 2.13 -29.07 -7.96
C GLU A 142 3.51 -29.72 -7.88
N LYS A 143 4.43 -29.11 -7.11
CA LYS A 143 5.75 -29.67 -6.85
C LYS A 143 5.65 -31.02 -6.13
N ALA A 144 4.84 -31.12 -5.08
CA ALA A 144 4.66 -32.38 -4.35
C ALA A 144 4.06 -33.48 -5.25
N GLU A 145 3.13 -33.12 -6.13
CA GLU A 145 2.56 -34.05 -7.11
C GLU A 145 3.61 -34.52 -8.13
N LEU A 146 4.44 -33.60 -8.63
CA LEU A 146 5.54 -33.93 -9.54
C LEU A 146 6.56 -34.86 -8.88
N ASP A 147 6.96 -34.57 -7.64
CA ASP A 147 7.91 -35.38 -6.87
C ASP A 147 7.36 -36.81 -6.64
N LEU A 148 6.05 -36.93 -6.39
CA LEU A 148 5.37 -38.23 -6.29
C LEU A 148 5.41 -38.98 -7.63
N LYS A 149 5.11 -38.30 -8.75
CA LYS A 149 5.17 -38.89 -10.10
C LYS A 149 6.59 -39.36 -10.45
N VAL A 150 7.62 -38.58 -10.10
CA VAL A 150 9.02 -38.95 -10.31
C VAL A 150 9.37 -40.20 -9.49
N THR A 151 8.95 -40.26 -8.23
CA THR A 151 9.18 -41.41 -7.33
C THR A 151 8.50 -42.69 -7.85
N ILE A 152 7.28 -42.58 -8.39
CA ILE A 152 6.58 -43.73 -8.99
C ILE A 152 7.36 -44.23 -10.20
N LYS A 153 7.74 -43.32 -11.11
CA LYS A 153 8.50 -43.69 -12.33
C LYS A 153 9.87 -44.26 -12.02
N SER A 154 10.57 -43.77 -10.99
CA SER A 154 11.87 -44.33 -10.61
C SER A 154 11.74 -45.78 -10.14
N LYS A 155 10.73 -46.10 -9.32
CA LYS A 155 10.44 -47.48 -8.90
C LYS A 155 10.09 -48.39 -10.07
N GLU A 156 9.29 -47.90 -11.03
CA GLU A 156 8.98 -48.66 -12.25
C GLU A 156 10.23 -48.96 -13.10
N LEU A 157 11.19 -48.02 -13.13
CA LEU A 157 12.48 -48.23 -13.80
C LEU A 157 13.32 -49.27 -13.04
N ASP A 158 13.43 -49.16 -11.72
CA ASP A 158 14.16 -50.12 -10.89
C ASP A 158 13.60 -51.56 -11.04
N GLU A 159 12.27 -51.70 -11.10
CA GLU A 159 11.62 -53.00 -11.37
C GLU A 159 11.92 -53.54 -12.77
N LYS A 160 11.98 -52.67 -13.78
CA LYS A 160 12.36 -53.06 -15.15
C LYS A 160 13.81 -53.48 -15.20
N ASP A 161 14.71 -52.75 -14.55
CA ASP A 161 16.13 -53.07 -14.49
C ASP A 161 16.36 -54.40 -13.78
N LEU A 162 15.63 -54.68 -12.68
CA LEU A 162 15.68 -55.97 -12.01
C LEU A 162 15.19 -57.12 -12.92
N LYS A 163 14.11 -56.90 -13.69
CA LYS A 163 13.62 -57.88 -14.67
C LYS A 163 14.63 -58.12 -15.80
N VAL A 164 15.27 -57.07 -16.32
CA VAL A 164 16.32 -57.18 -17.33
C VAL A 164 17.51 -57.95 -16.76
N LYS A 165 17.96 -57.62 -15.56
CA LYS A 165 19.05 -58.32 -14.87
C LYS A 165 18.78 -59.81 -14.70
N ASN A 166 17.59 -60.17 -14.21
CA ASN A 166 17.20 -61.58 -14.06
C ASN A 166 17.24 -62.33 -15.41
N LYS A 167 16.75 -61.72 -16.49
CA LYS A 167 16.82 -62.31 -17.85
C LYS A 167 18.26 -62.46 -18.35
N VAL A 168 19.13 -61.49 -18.08
CA VAL A 168 20.55 -61.56 -18.43
C VAL A 168 21.23 -62.71 -17.68
N ASP A 169 20.94 -62.86 -16.38
CA ASP A 169 21.48 -63.95 -15.56
C ASP A 169 20.96 -65.33 -16.02
N GLU A 170 19.68 -65.45 -16.39
CA GLU A 170 19.11 -66.67 -16.99
C GLU A 170 19.78 -67.02 -18.32
N HIS A 171 19.95 -66.04 -19.21
CA HIS A 171 20.62 -66.22 -20.49
C HIS A 171 22.09 -66.64 -20.30
N LYS A 172 22.78 -66.04 -19.30
CA LYS A 172 24.15 -66.41 -18.94
C LYS A 172 24.23 -67.87 -18.48
N LYS A 173 23.36 -68.30 -17.56
CA LYS A 173 23.31 -69.71 -17.08
C LYS A 173 23.04 -70.69 -18.22
N MET A 174 22.10 -70.35 -19.11
CA MET A 174 21.78 -71.18 -20.27
C MET A 174 22.97 -71.29 -21.23
N ASN A 175 23.71 -70.20 -21.43
CA ASN A 175 24.93 -70.21 -22.24
C ASN A 175 26.05 -71.05 -21.59
N GLU A 176 26.27 -70.94 -20.28
CA GLU A 176 27.21 -71.77 -19.53
C GLU A 176 26.87 -73.26 -19.64
N PHE A 177 25.59 -73.62 -19.54
CA PHE A 177 25.12 -74.99 -19.72
C PHE A 177 25.38 -75.54 -21.14
N LEU A 178 25.10 -74.75 -22.18
CA LEU A 178 25.39 -75.14 -23.57
C LEU A 178 26.89 -75.37 -23.78
N GLN A 179 27.74 -74.49 -23.24
CA GLN A 179 29.20 -74.69 -23.29
C GLN A 179 29.65 -75.98 -22.58
N GLU A 180 29.04 -76.32 -21.45
CA GLU A 180 29.32 -77.57 -20.75
C GLU A 180 28.91 -78.80 -21.57
N MET A 181 27.76 -78.74 -22.27
CA MET A 181 27.32 -79.79 -23.18
C MET A 181 28.27 -80.00 -24.36
N VAL A 182 28.81 -78.92 -24.94
CA VAL A 182 29.83 -78.98 -26.00
C VAL A 182 31.11 -79.64 -25.48
N LYS A 183 31.61 -79.24 -24.31
CA LYS A 183 32.80 -79.84 -23.69
C LYS A 183 32.68 -81.35 -23.47
N LYS A 184 31.47 -81.85 -23.20
CA LYS A 184 31.18 -83.29 -23.02
C LYS A 184 31.00 -84.05 -24.33
N GLY A 185 31.13 -83.40 -25.49
CA GLY A 185 30.98 -84.03 -26.81
C GLY A 185 29.55 -84.47 -27.16
N LYS A 186 28.54 -83.98 -26.42
CA LYS A 186 27.12 -84.31 -26.67
C LYS A 186 26.54 -83.58 -27.88
N ILE A 187 27.14 -82.44 -28.23
CA ILE A 187 26.81 -81.57 -29.36
C ILE A 187 28.11 -80.99 -29.91
N THR A 188 28.15 -80.69 -31.20
CA THR A 188 29.32 -80.06 -31.85
C THR A 188 29.25 -78.53 -31.74
N GLU A 189 30.37 -77.82 -31.92
CA GLU A 189 30.36 -76.34 -31.93
C GLU A 189 29.44 -75.76 -32.99
N GLY A 190 29.28 -76.44 -34.13
CA GLY A 190 28.34 -76.03 -35.19
C GLY A 190 26.87 -76.13 -34.78
N ASP A 191 26.54 -77.04 -33.85
CA ASP A 191 25.17 -77.23 -33.35
C ASP A 191 24.74 -76.15 -32.37
N VAL A 192 25.68 -75.43 -31.73
CA VAL A 192 25.37 -74.34 -30.77
C VAL A 192 24.67 -73.17 -31.47
N SER A 193 25.02 -72.94 -32.73
CA SER A 193 24.39 -71.95 -33.62
C SER A 193 23.10 -72.45 -34.28
N ASN A 194 22.72 -73.71 -34.08
CA ASN A 194 21.52 -74.27 -34.67
C ASN A 194 20.28 -73.74 -33.92
N PRO A 195 19.33 -73.06 -34.58
CA PRO A 195 18.15 -72.48 -33.93
C PRO A 195 17.25 -73.50 -33.22
N LYS A 196 17.47 -74.80 -33.44
CA LYS A 196 16.85 -75.88 -32.64
C LYS A 196 17.29 -75.91 -31.16
N TYR A 197 18.48 -75.40 -30.83
CA TYR A 197 19.04 -75.40 -29.48
C TYR A 197 19.14 -74.00 -28.84
N LEU A 198 18.95 -72.94 -29.64
CA LEU A 198 18.76 -71.60 -29.10
C LEU A 198 17.35 -71.50 -28.52
N ALA A 199 17.23 -70.86 -27.36
CA ALA A 199 15.92 -70.52 -26.79
C ALA A 199 15.07 -69.88 -27.89
N PRO A 200 13.79 -70.28 -28.04
CA PRO A 200 12.96 -69.80 -29.13
C PRO A 200 13.05 -68.28 -29.13
N ALA A 201 13.52 -67.72 -30.26
CA ALA A 201 13.66 -66.28 -30.40
C ALA A 201 12.36 -65.67 -29.90
N VAL A 202 12.45 -64.89 -28.82
CA VAL A 202 11.29 -64.18 -28.27
C VAL A 202 10.87 -63.26 -29.41
N SER A 203 9.92 -63.72 -30.22
CA SER A 203 9.36 -62.93 -31.29
C SER A 203 8.76 -61.74 -30.60
N GLU A 204 9.48 -60.61 -30.60
CA GLU A 204 8.96 -59.35 -30.16
C GLU A 204 7.76 -59.09 -31.06
N LYS A 205 6.56 -59.39 -30.55
CA LYS A 205 5.33 -58.97 -31.18
C LYS A 205 5.43 -57.46 -31.25
N SER A 206 5.79 -56.94 -32.42
CA SER A 206 5.92 -55.51 -32.67
C SER A 206 4.59 -54.89 -32.22
N SER A 207 4.62 -54.17 -31.11
CA SER A 207 3.45 -53.43 -30.68
C SER A 207 3.18 -52.43 -31.79
N LYS A 208 2.06 -52.62 -32.50
CA LYS A 208 1.59 -51.69 -33.52
C LYS A 208 1.51 -50.32 -32.85
N CYS A 209 2.38 -49.42 -33.25
CA CYS A 209 2.34 -48.02 -32.88
C CYS A 209 0.99 -47.46 -33.36
N MET A 210 0.04 -47.28 -32.43
CA MET A 210 -1.16 -46.50 -32.67
C MET A 210 -0.73 -45.05 -32.87
N LYS A 211 -0.81 -44.57 -34.11
CA LYS A 211 -0.75 -43.15 -34.44
C LYS A 211 -1.89 -42.45 -33.72
N CYS A 212 -1.59 -41.62 -32.72
CA CYS A 212 -2.53 -40.64 -32.20
C CYS A 212 -2.51 -39.41 -33.13
N THR A 213 -3.60 -39.23 -33.87
CA THR A 213 -3.89 -37.99 -34.60
C THR A 213 -4.32 -36.94 -33.58
N ILE A 214 -3.54 -35.86 -33.47
CA ILE A 214 -3.95 -34.65 -32.73
C ILE A 214 -4.74 -33.80 -33.72
N VAL A 215 -6.01 -33.54 -33.41
CA VAL A 215 -6.90 -32.59 -34.09
C VAL A 215 -7.17 -31.45 -33.13
#